data_AF-A0A2M8LVT0-F1
#
_entry.id   AF-A0A2M8LVT0-F1
#
_cell.length_a   1.000
_cell.length_b   1.000
_cell.length_c   1.000
_cell.angle_alpha   90.00
_cell.angle_beta   90.00
_cell.angle_gamma   90.00
#
_symmetry.space_group_name_H-M   'P 1'
#
loop_
_entity.id
_entity.type
_entity.pdbx_description
1 polymer ?
#
loop_
_entity_poly.entity_id
_entity_poly.type
_entity_poly.pdbx_seq_one_letter_code
_entity_poly.pdbx_strand_id
1 'polypeptide(L)'
;MTGVLSTLIAVLGTLLGAVVTHLFQRTATKRSQDFTAQQQLRSERMAVYSDFAGAVTEFRRGQHDRWHRKNEDPDSTACFDARVEAYRLRGVALHALFRVQLIASSQALVDAAQHAYKLTSDAHRASSKTELSTLGEQARQALESFISMASSDVR
;
A
#
# COMPACT_ATOMS: atom_id res chain seq x y z
N MET A 1 10.38 -70.98 -10.42
CA MET A 1 9.88 -69.90 -11.30
C MET A 1 9.05 -68.83 -10.56
N THR A 2 8.85 -68.94 -9.23
CA THR A 2 8.02 -68.01 -8.43
C THR A 2 8.77 -66.75 -7.92
N GLY A 3 10.09 -66.85 -7.69
CA GLY A 3 10.89 -65.74 -7.16
C GLY A 3 11.00 -64.53 -8.09
N VAL A 4 11.15 -64.77 -9.40
CA VAL A 4 11.28 -63.70 -10.42
C VAL A 4 10.04 -62.81 -10.47
N LEU A 5 8.85 -63.43 -10.38
CA LEU A 5 7.58 -62.72 -10.38
C LEU A 5 7.44 -61.81 -9.15
N SER A 6 7.87 -62.29 -7.98
CA SER A 6 7.81 -61.53 -6.73
C SER A 6 8.73 -60.31 -6.74
N THR A 7 9.97 -60.45 -7.23
CA THR A 7 10.89 -59.32 -7.40
C THR A 7 10.38 -58.29 -8.41
N LEU A 8 9.75 -58.73 -9.50
CA LEU A 8 9.20 -57.83 -10.52
C LEU A 8 8.07 -56.97 -9.93
N ILE A 9 7.17 -57.58 -9.15
CA ILE A 9 6.08 -56.89 -8.47
C ILE A 9 6.63 -55.89 -7.44
N ALA A 10 7.68 -56.26 -6.70
CA ALA A 10 8.31 -55.36 -5.72
C ALA A 10 8.93 -54.13 -6.38
N VAL A 11 9.67 -54.30 -7.48
CA VAL A 11 10.27 -53.18 -8.23
C VAL A 11 9.19 -52.27 -8.82
N LEU A 12 8.12 -52.85 -9.38
CA LEU A 12 6.97 -52.10 -9.87
C LEU A 12 6.29 -51.31 -8.75
N GLY A 13 6.04 -51.91 -7.59
CA GLY A 13 5.46 -51.21 -6.44
C GLY A 13 6.32 -50.05 -5.96
N THR A 14 7.65 -50.22 -5.98
CA THR A 14 8.60 -49.17 -5.57
C THR A 14 8.66 -48.02 -6.57
N LEU A 15 8.70 -48.33 -7.88
CA LEU A 15 8.65 -47.32 -8.96
C LEU A 15 7.33 -46.55 -8.94
N LEU A 16 6.21 -47.25 -8.76
CA LEU A 16 4.87 -46.66 -8.72
C LEU A 16 4.72 -45.77 -7.48
N GLY A 17 5.25 -46.20 -6.33
CA GLY A 17 5.38 -45.36 -5.13
C GLY A 17 6.19 -44.08 -5.38
N ALA A 18 7.37 -44.21 -6.00
CA ALA A 18 8.24 -43.06 -6.29
C ALA A 18 7.58 -42.04 -7.25
N VAL A 19 6.89 -42.51 -8.28
CA VAL A 19 6.15 -41.64 -9.23
C VAL A 19 5.00 -40.91 -8.52
N VAL A 20 4.22 -41.62 -7.71
CA VAL A 20 3.12 -41.02 -6.94
C VAL A 20 3.66 -39.96 -5.98
N THR A 21 4.70 -40.27 -5.20
CA THR A 21 5.33 -39.30 -4.29
C THR A 21 5.85 -38.08 -5.03
N HIS A 22 6.50 -38.24 -6.18
CA HIS A 22 7.01 -37.12 -6.97
C HIS A 22 5.90 -36.21 -7.50
N LEU A 23 4.76 -36.76 -7.93
CA LEU A 23 3.59 -35.96 -8.36
C LEU A 23 2.96 -35.19 -7.20
N PHE A 24 2.85 -35.80 -6.03
CA PHE A 24 2.38 -35.13 -4.81
C PHE A 24 3.34 -34.03 -4.37
N GLN A 25 4.65 -34.28 -4.37
CA GLN A 25 5.67 -33.28 -4.06
C GLN A 25 5.58 -32.10 -5.01
N ARG A 26 5.50 -32.34 -6.33
CA ARG A 26 5.42 -31.28 -7.34
C ARG A 26 4.16 -30.41 -7.18
N THR A 27 3.04 -31.01 -6.80
CA THR A 27 1.78 -30.29 -6.56
C THR A 27 1.81 -29.50 -5.26
N ALA A 28 2.39 -30.08 -4.20
CA ALA A 28 2.57 -29.42 -2.91
C ALA A 28 3.54 -28.23 -3.02
N THR A 29 4.64 -28.36 -3.77
CA THR A 29 5.59 -27.27 -4.01
C THR A 29 4.95 -26.11 -4.77
N LYS A 30 4.17 -26.38 -5.83
CA LYS A 30 3.45 -25.34 -6.57
C LYS A 30 2.44 -24.61 -5.68
N ARG A 31 1.62 -25.36 -4.94
CA ARG A 31 0.62 -24.77 -4.04
C ARG A 31 1.25 -23.94 -2.92
N SER A 32 2.41 -24.36 -2.41
CA SER A 32 3.18 -23.61 -1.42
C SER A 32 3.81 -22.34 -2.00
N GLN A 33 4.30 -22.38 -3.24
CA GLN A 33 4.83 -21.21 -3.95
C GLN A 33 3.73 -20.17 -4.20
N ASP A 34 2.58 -20.59 -4.72
CA ASP A 34 1.46 -19.70 -5.00
C ASP A 34 0.93 -19.03 -3.72
N PHE A 35 0.79 -19.82 -2.65
CA PHE A 35 0.39 -19.30 -1.33
C PHE A 35 1.39 -18.29 -0.78
N THR A 36 2.69 -18.57 -0.89
CA THR A 36 3.75 -17.66 -0.42
C THR A 36 3.76 -16.36 -1.20
N ALA A 37 3.64 -16.43 -2.53
CA ALA A 37 3.59 -15.26 -3.40
C ALA A 37 2.37 -14.38 -3.12
N GLN A 38 1.18 -14.98 -2.90
CA GLN A 38 -0.03 -14.25 -2.53
C GLN A 38 0.12 -13.56 -1.17
N GLN A 39 0.67 -14.27 -0.17
CA GLN A 39 0.89 -13.70 1.16
C GLN A 39 1.93 -12.56 1.13
N GLN A 40 2.97 -12.70 0.31
CA GLN A 40 3.97 -11.65 0.12
C GLN A 40 3.35 -10.40 -0.52
N LEU A 41 2.60 -10.55 -1.62
CA LEU A 41 1.91 -9.43 -2.27
C LEU A 41 0.94 -8.72 -1.31
N ARG A 42 0.19 -9.49 -0.52
CA ARG A 42 -0.71 -8.96 0.52
C ARG A 42 0.06 -8.12 1.53
N SER A 43 1.19 -8.61 2.03
CA SER A 43 2.03 -7.89 2.99
C SER A 43 2.63 -6.62 2.37
N GLU A 44 3.11 -6.68 1.14
CA GLU A 44 3.68 -5.54 0.42
C GLU A 44 2.62 -4.45 0.17
N ARG A 45 1.41 -4.84 -0.25
CA ARG A 45 0.29 -3.89 -0.39
C ARG A 45 -0.10 -3.25 0.93
N MET A 46 -0.20 -4.03 2.01
CA MET A 46 -0.49 -3.49 3.34
C MET A 46 0.52 -2.41 3.73
N ALA A 47 1.82 -2.70 3.55
CA ALA A 47 2.90 -1.77 3.86
C ALA A 47 2.86 -0.51 2.99
N VAL A 48 2.68 -0.65 1.67
CA VAL A 48 2.62 0.50 0.76
C VAL A 48 1.41 1.40 1.06
N TYR A 49 0.24 0.80 1.31
CA TYR A 49 -0.98 1.56 1.58
C TYR A 49 -0.95 2.25 2.95
N SER A 50 -0.40 1.60 3.98
CA SER A 50 -0.23 2.23 5.30
C SER A 50 0.82 3.34 5.29
N ASP A 51 1.95 3.15 4.60
CA ASP A 51 2.98 4.16 4.41
C ASP A 51 2.41 5.41 3.73
N PHE A 52 1.61 5.23 2.68
CA PHE A 52 0.94 6.33 2.00
C PHE A 52 -0.05 7.06 2.91
N ALA A 53 -0.88 6.33 3.66
CA ALA A 53 -1.82 6.96 4.59
C ALA A 53 -1.11 7.77 5.69
N GLY A 54 -0.01 7.25 6.24
CA GLY A 54 0.84 7.97 7.17
C GLY A 54 1.43 9.24 6.55
N ALA A 55 2.02 9.13 5.35
CA ALA A 55 2.63 10.25 4.65
C ALA A 55 1.64 11.38 4.32
N VAL A 56 0.42 11.05 3.87
CA VAL A 56 -0.63 12.04 3.60
C VAL A 56 -1.13 12.70 4.89
N THR A 57 -1.22 11.94 5.98
CA THR A 57 -1.62 12.48 7.29
C THR A 57 -0.62 13.52 7.80
N GLU A 58 0.67 13.20 7.73
CA GLU A 58 1.73 14.16 8.09
C GLU A 58 1.76 15.36 7.14
N PHE A 59 1.59 15.13 5.84
CA PHE A 59 1.52 16.22 4.88
C PHE A 59 0.34 17.17 5.16
N ARG A 60 -0.84 16.65 5.50
CA ARG A 60 -1.99 17.45 5.91
C ARG A 60 -1.68 18.30 7.14
N ARG A 61 -1.02 17.72 8.14
CA ARG A 61 -0.56 18.46 9.34
C ARG A 61 0.39 19.59 8.95
N GLY A 62 1.39 19.33 8.11
CA GLY A 62 2.32 20.36 7.62
C GLY A 62 1.64 21.48 6.84
N GLN A 63 0.59 21.16 6.07
CA GLN A 63 -0.19 22.16 5.33
C GLN A 63 -1.02 23.06 6.27
N HIS A 64 -1.57 22.50 7.35
CA HIS A 64 -2.26 23.27 8.39
C HIS A 64 -1.28 24.20 9.12
N ASP A 65 -0.13 23.69 9.55
CA ASP A 65 0.90 24.50 10.23
C ASP A 65 1.37 25.66 9.33
N ARG A 66 1.68 25.36 8.07
CA ARG A 66 2.02 26.39 7.07
C ARG A 66 0.96 27.47 6.93
N TRP A 67 -0.33 27.09 6.91
CA TRP A 67 -1.42 28.05 6.82
C TRP A 67 -1.50 28.94 8.08
N HIS A 68 -1.38 28.33 9.26
CA HIS A 68 -1.42 29.06 10.53
C HIS A 68 -0.27 30.05 10.65
N ARG A 69 0.98 29.60 10.42
CA ARG A 69 2.17 30.47 10.49
C ARG A 69 2.11 31.62 9.50
N LYS A 70 1.63 31.36 8.28
CA LYS A 70 1.44 32.40 7.27
C LYS A 70 0.45 33.48 7.71
N ASN A 71 -0.62 33.12 8.42
CA ASN A 71 -1.63 34.09 8.87
C ASN A 71 -1.28 34.79 10.18
N GLU A 72 -0.41 34.21 11.00
CA GLU A 72 0.12 34.85 12.21
C GLU A 72 1.16 35.93 11.87
N ASP A 73 2.20 35.55 11.12
CA ASP A 73 3.26 36.46 10.68
C ASP A 73 3.92 35.92 9.39
N PRO A 74 3.56 36.47 8.21
CA PRO A 74 4.08 36.04 6.92
C PRO A 74 5.60 36.12 6.77
N ASP A 75 6.25 37.06 7.46
CA ASP A 75 7.68 37.38 7.30
C ASP A 75 8.54 36.69 8.37
N SER A 76 7.91 35.99 9.32
CA SER A 76 8.61 35.25 10.35
C SER A 76 9.45 34.09 9.80
N THR A 77 10.56 33.79 10.49
CA THR A 77 11.34 32.56 10.25
C THR A 77 10.48 31.31 10.41
N ALA A 78 9.53 31.32 11.35
CA ALA A 78 8.60 30.20 11.56
C ALA A 78 7.69 29.95 10.34
N CYS A 79 7.22 30.99 9.66
CA CYS A 79 6.47 30.87 8.40
C CYS A 79 7.34 30.25 7.29
N PHE A 80 8.59 30.69 7.19
CA PHE A 80 9.55 30.13 6.24
C PHE A 80 9.80 28.64 6.50
N ASP A 81 10.09 28.26 7.75
CA ASP A 81 10.38 26.89 8.16
C ASP A 81 9.17 25.97 7.92
N ALA A 82 7.96 26.42 8.29
CA ALA A 82 6.73 25.67 8.04
C ALA A 82 6.48 25.44 6.54
N ARG A 83 6.84 26.41 5.69
CA ARG A 83 6.76 26.24 4.22
C ARG A 83 7.78 25.22 3.71
N VAL A 84 9.01 25.26 4.18
CA VAL A 84 10.06 24.29 3.80
C VAL A 84 9.64 22.88 4.20
N GLU A 85 9.16 22.72 5.43
CA GLU A 85 8.70 21.42 5.94
C GLU A 85 7.49 20.90 5.16
N ALA A 86 6.52 21.76 4.84
CA ALA A 86 5.39 21.37 3.99
C ALA A 86 5.84 20.88 2.60
N TYR A 87 6.88 21.48 2.00
CA TYR A 87 7.43 20.99 0.74
C TYR A 87 8.13 19.64 0.89
N ARG A 88 8.88 19.43 1.98
CA ARG A 88 9.49 18.14 2.28
C ARG A 88 8.43 17.04 2.42
N LEU A 89 7.39 17.30 3.20
CA LEU A 89 6.27 16.37 3.42
C LEU A 89 5.48 16.10 2.14
N ARG A 90 5.29 17.10 1.28
CA ARG A 90 4.72 16.92 -0.07
C ARG A 90 5.50 15.90 -0.88
N GLY A 91 6.84 16.00 -0.87
CA GLY A 91 7.71 15.05 -1.57
C GLY A 91 7.58 13.62 -1.04
N VAL A 92 7.54 13.46 0.29
CA VAL A 92 7.33 12.14 0.93
C VAL A 92 5.98 11.54 0.55
N ALA A 93 4.91 12.32 0.62
CA ALA A 93 3.57 11.86 0.23
C ALA A 93 3.47 11.52 -1.26
N LEU A 94 4.13 12.29 -2.13
CA LEU A 94 4.17 12.02 -3.57
C LEU A 94 4.95 10.74 -3.88
N HIS A 95 6.08 10.50 -3.21
CA HIS A 95 6.83 9.27 -3.35
C HIS A 95 6.00 8.04 -2.92
N ALA A 96 5.28 8.15 -1.80
CA ALA A 96 4.38 7.09 -1.38
C ALA A 96 3.22 6.87 -2.37
N LEU A 97 2.68 7.93 -2.97
CA LEU A 97 1.66 7.83 -4.03
C LEU A 97 2.17 7.06 -5.26
N PHE A 98 3.42 7.27 -5.67
CA PHE A 98 4.01 6.49 -6.77
C PHE A 98 4.08 5.00 -6.43
N ARG A 99 4.40 4.65 -5.19
CA ARG A 99 4.38 3.24 -4.74
C ARG A 99 2.97 2.64 -4.81
N VAL A 100 1.94 3.40 -4.43
CA VAL A 100 0.54 2.98 -4.59
C VAL A 100 0.22 2.70 -6.06
N GLN A 101 0.63 3.59 -6.98
CA GLN A 101 0.40 3.43 -8.43
C GLN A 101 1.05 2.17 -9.01
N LEU A 102 2.14 1.69 -8.42
CA LEU A 102 2.85 0.50 -8.89
C LEU A 102 2.21 -0.81 -8.42
N ILE A 103 1.57 -0.82 -7.24
CA ILE A 103 1.13 -2.06 -6.59
C ILE A 103 -0.40 -2.23 -6.54
N ALA A 104 -1.15 -1.16 -6.78
CA ALA A 104 -2.61 -1.15 -6.80
C ALA A 104 -3.17 -2.09 -7.87
N SER A 105 -4.17 -2.89 -7.50
CA SER A 105 -4.83 -3.81 -8.43
C SER A 105 -5.79 -3.13 -9.41
N SER A 106 -6.23 -1.90 -9.11
CA SER A 106 -7.28 -1.22 -9.87
C SER A 106 -7.02 0.27 -10.00
N GLN A 107 -7.44 0.83 -11.14
CA GLN A 107 -7.35 2.27 -11.39
C GLN A 107 -8.17 3.09 -10.39
N ALA A 108 -9.32 2.56 -9.96
CA ALA A 108 -10.17 3.25 -8.98
C ALA A 108 -9.44 3.47 -7.64
N LEU A 109 -8.61 2.53 -7.19
CA LEU A 109 -7.80 2.69 -5.98
C LEU A 109 -6.70 3.75 -6.16
N VAL A 110 -6.08 3.78 -7.35
CA VAL A 110 -5.11 4.82 -7.72
C VAL A 110 -5.76 6.20 -7.73
N ASP A 111 -6.94 6.33 -8.33
CA ASP A 111 -7.68 7.59 -8.42
C ASP A 111 -8.08 8.09 -7.03
N ALA A 112 -8.51 7.21 -6.13
CA ALA A 112 -8.81 7.54 -4.74
C ALA A 112 -7.57 8.08 -3.99
N ALA A 113 -6.40 7.44 -4.17
CA ALA A 113 -5.14 7.90 -3.59
C ALA A 113 -4.72 9.28 -4.15
N GLN A 114 -4.79 9.45 -5.47
CA GLN A 114 -4.49 10.72 -6.13
C GLN A 114 -5.42 11.85 -5.64
N HIS A 115 -6.71 11.54 -5.45
CA HIS A 115 -7.69 12.49 -4.96
C HIS A 115 -7.36 12.96 -3.52
N ALA A 116 -7.07 12.03 -2.62
CA ALA A 116 -6.65 12.35 -1.24
C ALA A 116 -5.39 13.22 -1.20
N TYR A 117 -4.39 12.90 -2.03
CA TYR A 117 -3.16 13.69 -2.16
C TYR A 117 -3.44 15.11 -2.69
N LYS A 118 -4.32 15.24 -3.70
CA LYS A 118 -4.67 16.53 -4.30
C LYS A 118 -5.38 17.46 -3.32
N LEU A 119 -6.41 16.96 -2.62
CA LEU A 119 -7.13 17.74 -1.60
C LEU A 119 -6.18 18.23 -0.50
N THR A 120 -5.26 17.37 -0.05
CA THR A 120 -4.25 17.75 0.95
C THR A 120 -3.30 18.84 0.43
N SER A 121 -2.90 18.74 -0.84
CA SER A 121 -2.00 19.71 -1.48
C SER A 121 -2.57 21.12 -1.55
N ASP A 122 -3.89 21.24 -1.71
CA ASP A 122 -4.56 22.53 -1.89
C ASP A 122 -4.96 23.21 -0.56
N ALA A 123 -4.94 22.50 0.58
CA ALA A 123 -5.39 23.01 1.88
C ALA A 123 -4.75 24.35 2.31
N HIS A 124 -3.45 24.55 2.04
CA HIS A 124 -2.74 25.80 2.37
C HIS A 124 -3.25 27.05 1.62
N ARG A 125 -4.10 26.88 0.60
CA ARG A 125 -4.71 27.96 -0.18
C ARG A 125 -5.99 28.50 0.43
N ALA A 126 -6.49 27.89 1.50
CA ALA A 126 -7.67 28.37 2.21
C ALA A 126 -7.55 29.86 2.56
N SER A 127 -8.62 30.61 2.36
CA SER A 127 -8.70 32.04 2.68
C SER A 127 -9.18 32.29 4.11
N SER A 128 -9.72 31.27 4.78
CA SER A 128 -10.24 31.38 6.15
C SER A 128 -9.99 30.10 6.95
N LYS A 129 -10.06 30.22 8.28
CA LYS A 129 -9.95 29.07 9.20
C LYS A 129 -11.07 28.05 8.97
N THR A 130 -12.29 28.53 8.68
CA THR A 130 -13.44 27.69 8.35
C THR A 130 -13.19 26.90 7.07
N GLU A 131 -12.67 27.55 6.02
CA GLU A 131 -12.32 26.89 4.77
C GLU A 131 -11.19 25.88 4.95
N LEU A 132 -10.15 26.21 5.74
CA LEU A 132 -9.08 25.24 6.08
C LEU A 132 -9.66 24.01 6.77
N SER A 133 -10.57 24.19 7.72
CA SER A 133 -11.24 23.07 8.41
C SER A 133 -12.03 22.20 7.43
N THR A 134 -12.80 22.81 6.52
CA THR A 134 -13.57 22.09 5.50
C THR A 134 -12.67 21.32 4.54
N LEU A 135 -11.59 21.94 4.04
CA LEU A 135 -10.63 21.27 3.15
C LEU A 135 -9.89 20.14 3.88
N GLY A 136 -9.51 20.35 5.14
CA GLY A 136 -8.89 19.34 5.98
C GLY A 136 -9.79 18.12 6.20
N GLU A 137 -11.08 18.35 6.40
CA GLU A 137 -12.10 17.31 6.56
C GLU A 137 -12.35 16.54 5.25
N GLN A 138 -12.44 17.25 4.12
CA GLN A 138 -12.54 16.61 2.79
C GLN A 138 -11.32 15.73 2.49
N ALA A 139 -10.12 16.21 2.79
CA ALA A 139 -8.90 15.43 2.62
C ALA A 139 -8.88 14.17 3.51
N ARG A 140 -9.35 14.29 4.77
CA ARG A 140 -9.51 13.15 5.68
C ARG A 140 -10.48 12.11 5.12
N GLN A 141 -11.67 12.53 4.70
CA GLN A 141 -12.68 11.65 4.13
C GLN A 141 -12.20 10.95 2.86
N ALA A 142 -11.48 11.66 1.98
CA ALA A 142 -10.88 11.07 0.79
C ALA A 142 -9.83 10.00 1.14
N LEU A 143 -9.01 10.24 2.16
CA LEU A 143 -8.04 9.24 2.63
C LEU A 143 -8.74 8.02 3.24
N GLU A 144 -9.83 8.20 3.98
CA GLU A 144 -10.63 7.11 4.53
C GLU A 144 -11.31 6.28 3.44
N SER A 145 -11.80 6.93 2.40
CA SER A 145 -12.33 6.24 1.21
C SER A 145 -11.26 5.38 0.54
N PHE A 146 -10.05 5.92 0.36
CA PHE A 146 -8.90 5.16 -0.11
C PHE A 146 -8.59 3.95 0.79
N ILE A 147 -8.52 4.11 2.11
CA ILE A 147 -8.25 3.01 3.06
C ILE A 147 -9.33 1.93 2.99
N SER A 148 -10.60 2.33 2.87
CA SER A 148 -11.71 1.39 2.71
C SER A 148 -11.55 0.52 1.46
N MET A 149 -11.22 1.14 0.32
CA MET A 149 -10.94 0.42 -0.92
C MET A 149 -9.68 -0.46 -0.81
N ALA A 150 -8.61 0.07 -0.23
CA ALA A 150 -7.35 -0.64 0.00
C ALA A 150 -7.56 -1.89 0.87
N SER A 151 -8.42 -1.80 1.89
CA SER A 151 -8.72 -2.93 2.77
C SER A 151 -9.36 -4.12 2.04
N SER A 152 -10.04 -3.86 0.91
CA SER A 152 -10.61 -4.90 0.06
C SER A 152 -9.56 -5.50 -0.88
N ASP A 153 -8.55 -4.72 -1.28
CA ASP A 153 -7.47 -5.14 -2.17
C ASP A 153 -6.36 -5.96 -1.49
N VAL A 154 -6.28 -5.86 -0.17
CA VAL A 154 -5.33 -6.60 0.68
C VAL A 154 -5.96 -7.88 1.24
N ARG A 155 -7.21 -8.22 0.89
CA ARG A 155 -7.88 -9.42 1.41
C ARG A 155 -7.43 -10.70 0.71
#